data_AF-A0A292S4B3-F1
#
_entry.id   AF-A0A292S4B3-F1
#
_cell.length_a   1.000
_cell.length_b   1.000
_cell.length_c   1.000
_cell.angle_alpha   90.00
_cell.angle_beta   90.00
_cell.angle_gamma   90.00
#
_symmetry.space_group_name_H-M   'P 1'
#
loop_
_entity.id
_entity.type
_entity.pdbx_description
1 polymer ?
#
loop_
_entity_poly.entity_id
_entity_poly.type
_entity_poly.pdbx_seq_one_letter_code
_entity_poly.pdbx_strand_id
1 'polypeptide(L)' 'MATGAEIPIEERSHEEVTHINGKRICAEGVNIINPGFDVTPHELIAGIITEKGILRPDYKKSIAEAFLA' A
#
# COMPACT_ATOMS: atom_id res chain seq x y z
N MET A 1 11.89 -12.69 -10.54
CA MET A 1 12.21 -11.56 -9.64
C MET A 1 10.90 -11.13 -9.03
N ALA A 2 10.87 -10.89 -7.71
CA ALA A 2 9.64 -10.47 -7.04
C ALA A 2 9.17 -9.10 -7.58
N THR A 3 7.86 -8.93 -7.72
CA THR A 3 7.20 -7.70 -8.17
C THR A 3 6.10 -7.29 -7.20
N GLY A 4 5.60 -6.06 -7.36
CA GLY A 4 4.47 -5.58 -6.56
C GLY A 4 3.19 -6.41 -6.70
N ALA A 5 3.04 -7.17 -7.80
CA ALA A 5 1.88 -8.05 -8.03
C ALA A 5 1.82 -9.24 -7.07
N GLU A 6 2.90 -9.54 -6.35
CA GLU A 6 2.95 -10.63 -5.37
C GLU A 6 2.55 -10.18 -3.95
N ILE A 7 2.31 -8.87 -3.74
CA ILE A 7 1.86 -8.34 -2.45
C ILE A 7 0.36 -8.63 -2.30
N PRO A 8 -0.08 -9.45 -1.33
CA PRO A 8 -1.49 -9.69 -1.11
C PRO A 8 -2.20 -8.41 -0.64
N ILE A 9 -3.34 -8.10 -1.24
CA ILE A 9 -4.17 -6.96 -0.87
C ILE A 9 -5.27 -7.43 0.09
N GLU A 10 -5.29 -6.86 1.29
CA GLU A 10 -6.33 -7.09 2.30
C GLU A 10 -7.67 -6.52 1.79
N GLU A 11 -8.74 -7.32 1.81
CA GLU A 11 -10.11 -6.82 1.67
C GLU A 11 -10.69 -6.57 3.06
N ARG A 12 -11.04 -5.31 3.34
CA ARG A 12 -11.47 -4.87 4.67
C ARG A 12 -12.99 -4.93 4.82
N SER A 13 -13.44 -4.74 6.06
CA SER A 13 -14.86 -4.85 6.40
C SER A 13 -15.73 -3.92 5.55
N HIS A 14 -16.88 -4.44 5.15
CA HIS A 14 -17.94 -3.69 4.48
C HIS A 14 -18.41 -2.48 5.28
N GLU A 15 -18.33 -2.54 6.61
CA GLU A 15 -18.80 -1.48 7.51
C GLU A 15 -17.94 -0.23 7.45
N GLU A 16 -16.65 -0.32 7.13
CA GLU A 16 -15.75 0.85 7.09
C GLU A 16 -16.12 1.84 5.99
N VAL A 17 -16.75 1.36 4.92
CA VAL A 17 -17.27 2.20 3.83
C VAL A 17 -18.73 2.59 4.09
N THR A 18 -19.54 1.66 4.61
CA THR A 18 -20.98 1.87 4.73
C THR A 18 -21.42 2.58 6.01
N HIS A 19 -20.54 2.69 7.02
CA HIS A 19 -20.82 3.30 8.31
C HIS A 19 -19.74 4.31 8.72
N ILE A 20 -20.14 5.39 9.38
CA ILE A 20 -19.26 6.32 10.08
C ILE A 20 -19.72 6.42 11.53
N ASN A 21 -18.81 6.22 12.50
CA ASN A 21 -19.11 6.20 13.94
C ASN A 21 -20.29 5.27 14.30
N GLY A 22 -20.35 4.09 13.67
CA GLY A 22 -21.41 3.09 13.87
C GLY A 22 -22.75 3.45 13.23
N LYS A 23 -22.88 4.58 12.53
CA LYS A 23 -24.11 4.98 11.83
C LYS A 23 -23.99 4.71 10.34
N ARG A 24 -24.97 4.01 9.77
CA ARG A 24 -25.05 3.73 8.33
C ARG A 24 -25.21 5.03 7.53
N ILE A 25 -24.37 5.19 6.50
CA ILE A 25 -24.39 6.34 5.58
C ILE A 25 -24.72 5.94 4.13
N CYS A 26 -24.60 4.66 3.80
CA CYS A 26 -24.94 4.13 2.48
C CYS A 26 -26.33 3.49 2.47
N ALA A 27 -26.92 3.35 1.28
CA ALA A 27 -28.18 2.61 1.10
C ALA A 27 -28.04 1.16 1.59
N GLU A 28 -29.12 0.61 2.12
CA GLU A 28 -29.16 -0.79 2.56
C GLU A 28 -28.96 -1.74 1.37
N GLY A 29 -28.14 -2.77 1.55
CA GLY A 29 -27.87 -3.80 0.54
C GLY A 29 -26.94 -3.38 -0.61
N VAL A 30 -26.34 -2.19 -0.58
CA VAL A 30 -25.37 -1.78 -1.61
C VAL A 30 -24.09 -2.63 -1.54
N ASN A 31 -23.53 -3.00 -2.69
CA ASN A 31 -22.22 -3.64 -2.76
C ASN A 31 -21.09 -2.60 -2.67
N ILE A 32 -19.94 -2.99 -2.14
CA ILE A 32 -18.75 -2.14 -2.00
C ILE A 32 -17.49 -2.91 -2.41
N ILE A 33 -16.42 -2.16 -2.66
CA ILE A 33 -15.05 -2.64 -2.83
C ILE A 33 -14.21 -1.89 -1.79
N ASN A 34 -13.46 -2.58 -0.93
CA ASN A 34 -12.69 -1.95 0.15
C ASN A 34 -11.31 -2.60 0.36
N PRO A 35 -10.42 -2.49 -0.63
CA PRO A 35 -9.03 -2.90 -0.48
C PRO A 35 -8.34 -1.99 0.54
N GLY A 36 -7.65 -2.58 1.52
CA GLY A 36 -6.89 -1.85 2.53
C GLY A 36 -5.62 -1.19 2.00
N PHE A 37 -5.13 -1.63 0.83
CA PHE A 37 -3.89 -1.16 0.23
C PHE A 37 -3.96 -1.13 -1.30
N ASP A 38 -3.08 -0.34 -1.90
CA ASP A 38 -2.71 -0.44 -3.31
C ASP A 38 -1.18 -0.58 -3.44
N VAL A 39 -0.69 -0.75 -4.67
CA VAL A 39 0.74 -0.86 -4.95
C VAL A 39 1.17 0.27 -5.86
N THR A 40 2.14 1.06 -5.41
CA THR A 40 2.77 2.12 -6.21
C THR A 40 4.00 1.57 -6.95
N PRO A 41 4.02 1.58 -8.30
CA PRO A 41 5.21 1.24 -9.07
C PRO A 41 6.42 2.11 -8.73
N HIS A 42 7.62 1.52 -8.76
CA HIS A 42 8.82 2.18 -8.24
C HIS A 42 9.25 3.40 -9.09
N GLU A 43 8.88 3.44 -10.36
CA GLU A 43 9.11 4.56 -11.27
C GLU A 43 8.33 5.83 -10.88
N LEU A 44 7.29 5.70 -10.04
CA LEU A 44 6.51 6.82 -9.51
C LEU A 44 7.05 7.33 -8.16
N ILE A 45 8.08 6.68 -7.60
CA ILE A 45 8.66 7.01 -6.29
C ILE A 45 9.93 7.83 -6.48
N ALA A 46 10.00 9.00 -5.86
CA ALA A 46 11.18 9.87 -5.95
C ALA A 46 12.32 9.44 -4.99
N GLY A 47 11.97 8.81 -3.87
CA GLY A 47 12.90 8.34 -2.84
C GLY A 47 12.20 7.55 -1.74
N ILE A 48 12.93 6.64 -1.09
CA ILE A 48 12.48 5.91 0.10
C ILE A 48 13.33 6.39 1.28
N ILE A 49 12.71 6.96 2.31
CA ILE A 49 13.41 7.48 3.48
C ILE A 49 13.54 6.36 4.52
N THR A 50 14.77 6.12 5.00
CA THR A 50 15.09 5.13 6.03
C THR A 50 16.06 5.73 7.06
N GLU A 51 16.37 4.98 8.12
CA GLU A 51 17.39 5.32 9.11
C GLU A 51 18.82 5.34 8.54
N LYS A 52 19.03 4.75 7.35
CA LYS A 52 20.30 4.75 6.62
C LYS A 52 20.42 5.92 5.62
N GLY A 53 19.40 6.79 5.54
CA GLY A 53 19.35 7.93 4.61
C GLY A 53 18.24 7.80 3.56
N ILE A 54 18.39 8.50 2.44
CA ILE A 54 17.40 8.49 1.35
C ILE A 54 17.86 7.55 0.24
N LEU A 55 17.09 6.49 -0.01
CA LEU A 55 17.31 5.58 -1.13
C LEU A 55 16.70 6.17 -2.41
N ARG A 56 17.47 6.18 -3.50
CA ARG A 56 17.07 6.68 -4.83
C ARG A 56 17.15 5.54 -5.85
N PRO A 57 16.44 5.61 -6.99
CA PRO A 57 16.65 4.66 -8.09
C PRO A 57 18.13 4.56 -8.49
N ASP A 58 18.69 3.39 -8.82
CA ASP A 58 18.07 2.05 -8.92
C ASP A 58 17.81 1.40 -7.54
N TYR A 59 16.51 1.15 -7.26
CA TYR A 59 16.07 0.66 -5.97
C TYR A 59 16.54 -0.75 -5.62
N LYS A 60 16.79 -1.63 -6.60
CA LYS A 60 17.35 -2.96 -6.30
C LYS A 60 18.72 -2.83 -5.67
N LYS A 61 19.54 -1.91 -6.20
CA LYS A 61 20.89 -1.65 -5.72
C LYS A 61 20.86 -0.90 -4.39
N SER A 62 20.15 0.23 -4.32
CA SER A 62 20.15 1.08 -3.12
C SER A 62 19.57 0.36 -1.90
N ILE A 63 18.55 -0.49 -2.09
CA ILE A 63 17.99 -1.30 -1.00
C ILE A 63 19.01 -2.36 -0.56
N ALA A 64 19.64 -3.08 -1.49
CA ALA A 64 20.65 -4.08 -1.14
C ALA A 64 21.83 -3.46 -0.37
N GLU A 65 22.33 -2.29 -0.79
CA GLU A 65 23.40 -1.56 -0.09
C GLU A 65 22.99 -1.17 1.34
N ALA A 66 21.73 -0.77 1.56
CA ALA A 66 21.24 -0.40 2.89
C ALA A 66 21.20 -1.57 3.90
N PHE A 67 21.05 -2.81 3.43
CA PHE A 67 21.09 -4.02 4.27
C PHE A 67 22.51 -4.54 4.56
N LEU A 68 23.51 -4.07 3.82
CA LEU A 68 24.93 -4.46 4.01
C LEU A 68 25.68 -3.53 4.96
N ALA A 69 25.10 -2.37 5.29
CA ALA A 69 25.66 -1.35 6.17
C ALA A 69 25.09 -1.43 7.59
#